data_AF-A0A0A0V6N7-F1
#
_entry.id   AF-A0A0A0V6N7-F1
#
_cell.length_a   1.000
_cell.length_b   1.000
_cell.length_c   1.000
_cell.angle_alpha   90.00
_cell.angle_beta   90.00
_cell.angle_gamma   90.00
#
_symmetry.space_group_name_H-M   'P 1'
#
loop_
_entity.id
_entity.type
_entity.pdbx_description
1 polymer ?
#
loop_
_entity_poly.entity_id
_entity_poly.type
_entity_poly.pdbx_seq_one_letter_code
_entity_poly.pdbx_strand_id
1 'polypeptide(L)' 'MGFAKQFFFCVVLLCAVVMRSMAEPAQERIVGGLMCMMPNIPCVENDDCCSKWCEGLICH' A
#
# COMPACT_ATOMS: atom_id res chain seq x y z
N MET A 1 15.53 -39.24 -1.34
CA MET A 1 15.83 -37.83 -1.00
C MET A 1 14.80 -36.86 -1.58
N GLY A 2 13.54 -36.85 -1.09
CA GLY A 2 12.47 -36.00 -1.65
C GLY A 2 11.86 -34.98 -0.67
N PHE A 3 11.91 -35.28 0.64
CA PHE A 3 11.22 -34.51 1.68
C PHE A 3 11.85 -33.13 1.94
N ALA A 4 13.19 -33.06 1.96
CA ALA A 4 13.91 -31.80 2.22
C ALA A 4 13.63 -30.73 1.14
N LYS A 5 13.50 -31.16 -0.14
CA LYS A 5 13.24 -30.25 -1.25
C LYS A 5 11.83 -29.63 -1.17
N GLN A 6 10.84 -30.43 -0.78
CA GLN A 6 9.46 -29.94 -0.60
C GLN A 6 9.37 -28.97 0.57
N PHE A 7 10.06 -29.26 1.68
CA PHE A 7 10.09 -28.37 2.84
C PHE A 7 10.72 -27.02 2.51
N PHE A 8 11.86 -27.02 1.83
CA PHE A 8 12.51 -25.79 1.38
C PHE A 8 11.61 -24.95 0.47
N PHE A 9 10.90 -25.59 -0.47
CA PHE A 9 10.01 -24.89 -1.39
C PHE A 9 8.82 -24.23 -0.67
N CYS A 10 8.21 -24.92 0.31
CA CYS A 10 7.16 -24.35 1.14
C CYS A 10 7.64 -23.15 1.95
N VAL A 11 8.82 -23.22 2.56
CA VAL A 11 9.37 -22.12 3.36
C VAL A 11 9.62 -20.88 2.49
N VAL A 12 10.21 -21.05 1.30
CA VAL A 12 10.44 -19.93 0.36
C VAL A 12 9.13 -19.29 -0.09
N LEU A 13 8.10 -20.10 -0.40
CA LEU A 13 6.77 -19.59 -0.77
C LEU A 13 6.13 -18.81 0.37
N LEU A 14 6.20 -19.31 1.60
CA LEU A 14 5.66 -18.63 2.78
C LEU A 14 6.37 -17.29 3.03
N CYS A 15 7.70 -17.25 2.94
CA CYS A 15 8.47 -16.01 3.07
C CYS A 15 8.11 -15.00 1.97
N ALA A 16 7.92 -15.45 0.73
CA ALA A 16 7.52 -14.57 -0.38
C ALA A 16 6.10 -13.99 -0.19
N VAL A 17 5.16 -14.80 0.31
CA VAL A 17 3.80 -14.34 0.63
C VAL A 17 3.82 -13.33 1.76
N VAL A 18 4.58 -13.57 2.84
CA VAL A 18 4.73 -12.62 3.94
C VAL A 18 5.30 -11.29 3.43
N MET A 19 6.37 -11.30 2.63
CA MET A 19 6.92 -10.06 2.07
C MET A 19 5.92 -9.33 1.16
N ARG A 20 5.06 -10.04 0.42
CA ARG A 20 3.98 -9.45 -0.38
C ARG A 20 2.87 -8.84 0.48
N SER A 21 2.61 -9.36 1.67
CA SER A 21 1.62 -8.81 2.61
C SER A 21 2.15 -7.60 3.39
N MET A 22 3.45 -7.56 3.68
CA MET A 22 4.13 -6.42 4.34
C MET A 22 4.39 -5.26 3.38
N ALA A 23 4.18 -5.46 2.08
CA ALA A 23 3.86 -4.38 1.16
C ALA A 23 2.43 -3.90 1.47
N GLU A 24 2.24 -3.39 2.68
CA GLU A 24 1.17 -2.47 2.99
C GLU A 24 1.20 -1.42 1.87
N PRO A 25 0.08 -1.23 1.16
CA PRO A 25 0.03 -0.20 0.15
C PRO A 25 0.22 1.09 0.93
N ALA A 26 1.30 1.83 0.66
CA ALA A 26 1.21 3.27 0.73
C ALA A 26 -0.09 3.60 0.00
N GLN A 27 -1.09 4.02 0.77
CA GLN A 27 -2.49 3.89 0.38
C GLN A 27 -2.84 4.96 -0.65
N GLU A 28 -2.32 4.82 -1.86
CA GLU A 28 -2.94 5.34 -3.06
C GLU A 28 -4.18 4.46 -3.34
N ARG A 29 -5.27 4.63 -2.56
CA ARG A 29 -6.56 4.06 -2.98
C ARG A 29 -6.92 4.73 -4.29
N ILE A 30 -6.83 3.96 -5.36
CA ILE A 30 -7.41 4.27 -6.66
C ILE A 30 -8.93 4.22 -6.49
N VAL A 31 -9.55 5.33 -6.07
CA VAL A 31 -11.01 5.51 -6.13
C VAL A 31 -11.32 6.14 -7.48
N GLY A 32 -11.85 5.35 -8.41
CA GLY A 32 -12.45 5.87 -9.64
C GLY A 32 -11.50 6.41 -10.71
N GLY A 33 -10.22 6.02 -10.69
CA GLY A 33 -9.26 6.41 -11.74
C GLY A 33 -8.67 7.82 -11.60
N LEU A 34 -8.94 8.51 -10.48
CA LEU A 34 -8.26 9.73 -10.08
C LEU A 34 -7.36 9.39 -8.88
N MET A 35 -6.06 9.67 -9.00
CA MET A 35 -5.13 9.52 -7.89
C MET A 35 -5.41 10.68 -6.92
N CYS A 36 -6.14 10.42 -5.83
CA CYS A 36 -6.37 11.42 -4.78
C CYS A 36 -5.90 10.89 -3.42
N MET A 37 -5.34 11.78 -2.62
CA MET A 37 -4.78 11.53 -1.31
C MET A 37 -5.91 11.37 -0.28
N MET A 38 -5.78 10.38 0.59
CA MET A 38 -6.69 10.14 1.71
C MET A 38 -6.54 11.22 2.79
N PRO A 39 -7.54 11.38 3.69
CA PRO A 39 -7.40 12.28 4.83
C PRO A 39 -6.21 11.88 5.71
N ASN A 40 -5.58 12.87 6.35
CA ASN A 40 -4.38 12.75 7.17
C ASN A 40 -3.10 12.35 6.41
N ILE A 41 -3.07 12.58 5.09
CA ILE A 41 -1.90 12.42 4.22
C ILE A 41 -1.39 13.81 3.82
N PRO A 42 -0.07 14.01 3.64
CA PRO A 42 0.48 15.28 3.20
C PRO A 42 -0.04 15.73 1.83
N CYS A 43 -0.33 17.02 1.69
CA CYS A 43 -0.79 17.65 0.46
C CYS A 43 -0.07 18.98 0.19
N VAL A 44 -0.02 19.37 -1.08
CA VAL A 44 0.56 20.63 -1.54
C VAL A 44 -0.53 21.55 -2.09
N GLU A 45 -1.46 20.99 -2.87
CA GLU A 45 -2.65 21.66 -3.36
C GLU A 45 -3.94 21.03 -2.80
N ASN A 46 -5.02 21.80 -2.82
CA ASN A 46 -6.33 21.28 -2.45
C ASN A 46 -6.76 20.12 -3.35
N ASP A 47 -6.44 20.15 -4.65
CA ASP A 47 -6.88 19.14 -5.61
C ASP A 47 -6.18 17.78 -5.41
N ASP A 48 -5.06 17.73 -4.67
CA ASP A 48 -4.41 16.48 -4.26
C ASP A 48 -5.32 15.65 -3.34
N CYS A 49 -6.15 16.30 -2.53
CA CYS A 49 -7.00 15.65 -1.55
C CYS A 49 -8.33 15.19 -2.16
N CYS A 50 -8.81 13.99 -1.83
CA CYS A 50 -10.13 13.53 -2.29
C CYS A 50 -11.28 14.46 -1.82
N SER A 51 -11.14 15.08 -0.63
CA SER A 51 -12.08 16.08 -0.10
C SER A 51 -11.92 17.48 -0.73
N LYS A 52 -10.90 17.67 -1.57
CA LYS A 52 -10.46 18.96 -2.11
C LYS A 52 -10.13 20.03 -1.05
N TRP A 53 -9.63 19.58 0.10
CA TRP A 53 -9.33 20.43 1.24
C TRP A 53 -7.97 20.06 1.83
N CYS A 54 -6.98 20.90 1.57
CA CYS A 54 -5.65 20.83 2.16
C CYS A 54 -5.52 21.94 3.21
N GLU A 55 -5.31 21.58 4.46
CA GLU A 55 -5.08 22.52 5.56
C GLU A 55 -3.80 22.15 6.29
N GLY A 56 -2.89 23.11 6.50
CA GLY A 56 -1.65 22.85 7.23
C GLY A 56 -0.77 21.77 6.60
N LEU A 57 -0.79 21.65 5.26
CA LEU A 57 -0.10 20.62 4.47
C LEU A 57 -0.64 19.19 4.69
N ILE A 58 -1.87 19.05 5.21
CA ILE A 58 -2.54 17.77 5.43
C ILE A 58 -3.96 17.78 4.83
N CYS A 59 -4.33 16.69 4.15
CA CYS A 59 -5.68 16.52 3.63
C CYS A 59 -6.70 16.31 4.77
N HIS A 60 -7.80 17.05 4.75
CA HIS A 60 -8.81 17.02 5.80
C HIS A 60 -10.16 16.43 5.36
#